data_AF-A0A9P7ERK4-F1
#
_entry.id   AF-A0A9P7ERK4-F1
#
_cell.length_a   1.000
_cell.length_b   1.000
_cell.length_c   1.000
_cell.angle_alpha   90.00
_cell.angle_beta   90.00
_cell.angle_gamma   90.00
#
_symmetry.space_group_name_H-M   'P 1'
#
loop_
_entity.id
_entity.type
_entity.pdbx_description
1 polymer ?
#
loop_
_entity_poly.entity_id
_entity_poly.type
_entity_poly.pdbx_seq_one_letter_code
_entity_poly.pdbx_strand_id
1 'polypeptide(L)' 'IFFQAMSLKALGLRVQLGHPVGQCCILPRHTFNSEFVLIDTNGIHEVGLDFCGC' A
#
# COMPACT_ATOMS: atom_id res chain seq x y z
N ILE A 1 -2.74 25.08 15.31
CA ILE A 1 -2.48 23.71 14.81
C ILE A 1 -2.78 23.74 13.32
N PHE A 2 -1.85 23.32 12.46
CA PHE A 2 -2.06 23.28 11.00
C PHE A 2 -2.01 21.84 10.53
N PHE A 3 -2.79 21.52 9.48
CA PHE A 3 -2.76 20.23 8.82
C PHE A 3 -1.91 20.31 7.55
N GLN A 4 -1.19 19.23 7.25
CA GLN A 4 -0.38 19.09 6.04
C GLN A 4 -0.90 17.88 5.25
N ALA A 5 -1.01 18.04 3.94
CA ALA A 5 -1.32 16.92 3.06
C ALA A 5 -0.18 15.90 3.07
N MET A 6 -0.52 14.62 3.21
CA MET A 6 0.43 13.51 3.22
C MET A 6 -0.18 12.32 2.48
N SER A 7 0.64 11.59 1.73
CA SER A 7 0.16 10.38 1.05
C SER A 7 -0.09 9.24 2.03
N LEU A 8 -1.00 8.35 1.68
CA LEU A 8 -1.26 7.13 2.47
C LEU A 8 0.01 6.26 2.57
N LYS A 9 0.82 6.22 1.51
CA LYS A 9 2.16 5.62 1.51
C LYS A 9 3.07 6.20 2.58
N ALA A 10 3.15 7.53 2.69
CA ALA A 10 3.98 8.19 3.71
C ALA A 10 3.47 7.93 5.13
N LEU A 11 2.17 7.70 5.30
CA LEU A 11 1.56 7.22 6.54
C LEU A 11 1.75 5.71 6.79
N GLY A 12 2.37 4.99 5.85
CA GLY A 12 2.69 3.57 5.98
C GLY A 12 1.59 2.61 5.50
N LEU A 13 0.55 3.09 4.79
CA LEU A 13 -0.45 2.20 4.21
C LEU A 13 0.18 1.36 3.09
N ARG A 14 -0.06 0.04 3.14
CA ARG A 14 0.42 -0.93 2.16
C ARG A 14 -0.69 -1.90 1.77
N VAL A 15 -0.74 -2.26 0.50
CA VAL A 15 -1.64 -3.29 -0.03
C VAL A 15 -0.84 -4.59 -0.17
N GLN A 16 -1.31 -5.66 0.45
CA GLN A 16 -0.73 -7.00 0.33
C GLN A 16 -1.44 -7.78 -0.79
N LEU A 17 -0.71 -8.17 -1.82
CA LEU A 17 -1.19 -9.04 -2.89
C LEU A 17 -0.68 -10.48 -2.71
N GLY A 18 -1.40 -11.43 -3.31
CA GLY A 18 -1.05 -12.86 -3.29
C GLY A 18 -1.73 -13.68 -2.19
N HIS A 19 -2.61 -13.06 -1.38
CA HIS A 19 -3.49 -13.77 -0.44
C HIS A 19 -4.93 -13.24 -0.50
N PRO A 20 -5.92 -14.05 -0.10
CA PRO A 20 -7.31 -13.60 0.07
C PRO A 20 -7.42 -12.47 1.10
N VAL A 21 -8.48 -11.67 0.96
CA VAL A 21 -8.83 -10.62 1.92
C VAL A 21 -8.97 -11.21 3.33
N GLY A 22 -8.36 -10.54 4.31
CA GLY A 22 -8.38 -10.97 5.71
C GLY A 22 -7.28 -11.96 6.11
N GLN A 23 -6.49 -12.47 5.16
CA GLN A 23 -5.32 -13.29 5.46
C GLN A 23 -4.03 -12.46 5.48
N CYS A 24 -3.23 -12.65 6.52
CA CYS A 24 -1.92 -12.05 6.64
C CYS A 24 -0.86 -12.92 5.95
N CYS A 25 0.01 -12.31 5.14
CA CYS A 25 1.21 -12.99 4.64
C CYS A 25 2.26 -13.07 5.74
N ILE A 26 2.85 -14.26 5.95
CA ILE A 26 3.98 -14.44 6.89
C ILE A 26 5.33 -14.06 6.28
N LEU A 27 5.40 -13.97 4.94
CA LEU A 27 6.60 -13.59 4.20
C LEU A 27 6.30 -12.51 3.15
N PRO A 28 5.89 -11.30 3.57
CA PRO A 28 5.62 -10.21 2.65
C PRO A 28 6.92 -9.72 2.00
N ARG A 29 6.88 -9.44 0.70
CA ARG A 29 8.00 -8.89 -0.07
C ARG A 29 7.63 -7.53 -0.64
N HIS A 30 8.44 -6.53 -0.32
CA HIS A 30 8.29 -5.18 -0.87
C HIS A 30 8.51 -5.15 -2.38
N THR A 31 7.78 -4.28 -3.07
CA THR A 31 8.01 -4.05 -4.49
C THR A 31 9.32 -3.34 -4.77
N PHE A 32 9.94 -3.71 -5.91
CA PHE A 32 11.23 -3.18 -6.35
C PHE A 32 11.20 -1.68 -6.68
N ASN A 33 10.02 -1.12 -6.95
CA ASN A 33 9.87 0.30 -7.21
C ASN A 33 8.60 0.81 -6.52
N SER A 34 8.74 1.56 -5.43
CA SER A 34 7.65 1.94 -4.52
C SER A 34 6.59 2.89 -5.14
N GLU A 35 6.49 2.94 -6.46
CA GLU A 35 5.63 3.83 -7.25
C GLU A 35 4.33 3.11 -7.62
N PHE A 36 3.54 2.74 -6.61
CA PHE A 36 2.21 2.19 -6.83
C PHE A 36 1.12 3.22 -6.49
N VAL A 37 0.15 3.34 -7.39
CA VAL A 37 -0.93 4.31 -7.31
C VAL A 37 -2.28 3.59 -7.39
N LEU A 38 -3.15 3.91 -6.43
CA LEU A 38 -4.53 3.46 -6.37
C LEU A 38 -5.47 4.56 -6.87
N ILE A 39 -6.34 4.23 -7.82
CA ILE A 39 -7.41 5.12 -8.28
C ILE A 39 -8.71 4.69 -7.61
N ASP A 40 -9.31 5.60 -6.86
CA ASP A 40 -10.60 5.44 -6.18
C ASP A 40 -11.55 6.56 -6.61
N THR A 41 -12.83 6.38 -6.31
CA THR A 41 -13.91 7.36 -6.49
C THR A 41 -13.64 8.72 -5.82
N ASN A 42 -12.77 8.77 -4.82
CA ASN A 42 -12.39 9.99 -4.10
C ASN A 42 -11.05 10.59 -4.56
N GLY A 43 -10.33 9.97 -5.50
CA GLY A 43 -9.05 10.49 -6.00
C GLY A 43 -7.98 9.44 -6.27
N ILE A 44 -6.74 9.92 -6.39
CA ILE A 44 -5.56 9.15 -6.73
C ILE A 44 -4.64 9.12 -5.51
N HIS A 45 -4.29 7.91 -5.04
CA HIS A 45 -3.53 7.72 -3.81
C HIS A 45 -2.26 6.94 -4.06
N GLU A 46 -1.13 7.48 -3.63
CA GLU A 46 0.09 6.69 -3.50
C GLU A 46 -0.01 5.77 -2.27
N VAL A 47 0.20 4.47 -2.48
CA VAL A 47 0.22 3.46 -1.41
C VAL A 47 1.43 2.54 -1.59
N GLY A 48 1.89 1.91 -0.51
CA GLY A 48 2.86 0.83 -0.61
C GLY A 48 2.23 -0.42 -1.24
N LEU A 49 3.02 -1.21 -1.96
CA LEU A 49 2.61 -2.52 -2.47
C LEU A 49 3.55 -3.59 -1.93
N ASP A 50 2.98 -4.72 -1.53
CA ASP A 50 3.69 -5.93 -1.15
C ASP A 50 3.13 -7.14 -1.90
N PHE A 51 3.99 -8.11 -2.17
CA PHE A 51 3.64 -9.40 -2.75
C PHE A 51 3.93 -10.54 -1.78
N CYS A 52 3.22 -11.65 -1.95
CA CYS A 52 3.49 -12.86 -1.19
C CYS A 52 4.81 -13.48 -1.62
N GLY A 53 5.63 -13.89 -0.65
CA GLY A 53 6.85 -14.66 -0.87
C GLY A 53 6.77 -16.13 -0.45
N CYS A 54 5.59 -16.60 -0.03
CA CYS A 54 5.32 -17.98 0.38
C CYS A 54 5.27 -18.95 -0.80
#